data_AF-A0A6P1PVS3-F1
#
_entry.id   AF-A0A6P1PVS3-F1
#
_cell.length_a   1.000
_cell.length_b   1.000
_cell.length_c   1.000
_cell.angle_alpha   90.00
_cell.angle_beta   90.00
_cell.angle_gamma   90.00
#
_symmetry.space_group_name_H-M   'P 1'
#
loop_
_entity.id
_entity.type
_entity.pdbx_description
1 polymer ?
#
loop_
_entity_poly.entity_id
_entity_poly.type
_entity_poly.pdbx_seq_one_letter_code
_entity_poly.pdbx_strand_id
1 'polypeptide(L)'
;MRTQSTSAGREITDYFNSPAWHAPKEAELLAVIMMELMQSGKPTTDKALIASVIKKLDLEREENVLQGYRNVLAQLMKGINRR
;
A
#
# COMPACT_ATOMS: atom_id res chain seq x y z
N MET A 1 15.81 19.39 -34.79
CA MET A 1 14.83 18.70 -33.93
C MET A 1 14.45 19.65 -32.81
N ARG A 2 13.18 20.09 -32.71
CA ARG A 2 12.70 20.91 -31.60
C ARG A 2 12.37 19.97 -30.44
N THR A 3 13.16 20.03 -29.37
CA THR A 3 12.78 19.46 -28.07
C THR A 3 11.55 20.22 -27.57
N GLN A 4 10.36 19.63 -27.72
CA GLN A 4 9.17 20.11 -27.04
C GLN A 4 9.45 20.01 -25.54
N SER A 5 9.68 21.15 -24.89
CA SER A 5 9.64 21.24 -23.44
C SER A 5 8.25 20.78 -23.01
N THR A 6 8.15 19.60 -22.41
CA THR A 6 6.95 19.17 -21.69
C THR A 6 6.64 20.27 -20.69
N SER A 7 5.51 20.95 -20.86
CA SER A 7 5.14 22.00 -19.92
C SER A 7 4.95 21.33 -18.55
N ALA A 8 5.35 22.00 -17.46
CA ALA A 8 5.15 21.48 -16.12
C ALA A 8 3.69 21.06 -15.86
N GLY A 9 2.72 21.75 -16.48
CA GLY A 9 1.31 21.36 -16.45
C GLY A 9 1.04 19.97 -17.03
N ARG A 10 1.71 19.60 -18.12
CA ARG A 10 1.57 18.27 -18.74
C ARG A 10 2.18 17.18 -17.87
N GLU A 11 3.35 17.41 -17.28
CA GLU A 11 3.98 16.45 -16.36
C GLU A 11 3.15 16.25 -15.09
N ILE A 12 2.54 17.31 -14.55
CA ILE A 12 1.62 17.23 -13.40
C ILE A 12 0.39 16.40 -13.78
N THR A 13 -0.23 16.70 -14.92
CA THR A 13 -1.39 15.92 -15.42
C THR A 13 -1.03 14.45 -15.66
N ASP A 14 0.12 14.17 -16.25
CA ASP A 14 0.58 12.80 -16.51
C ASP A 14 0.86 12.05 -15.21
N TYR A 15 1.41 12.72 -14.18
CA TYR A 15 1.60 12.13 -12.86
C TYR A 15 0.27 11.76 -12.18
N PHE A 16 -0.72 12.66 -12.19
CA PHE A 16 -2.03 12.39 -11.58
C PHE A 16 -2.86 11.33 -12.32
N ASN A 17 -2.62 11.14 -13.63
CA ASN A 17 -3.22 10.06 -14.41
C ASN A 17 -2.39 8.77 -14.39
N SER A 18 -1.24 8.77 -13.72
CA SER A 18 -0.36 7.61 -13.70
C SER A 18 -0.88 6.52 -12.75
N PRO A 19 -0.57 5.24 -13.03
CA PRO A 19 -0.86 4.15 -12.10
C PRO A 19 -0.26 4.35 -10.71
N ALA A 20 0.82 5.13 -10.58
CA ALA A 20 1.44 5.42 -9.29
C ALA A 20 0.57 6.33 -8.40
N TRP A 21 -0.19 7.26 -8.98
CA TRP A 21 -1.14 8.09 -8.23
C TRP A 21 -2.39 7.30 -7.80
N HIS A 22 -2.82 6.35 -8.64
CA HIS A 22 -3.98 5.50 -8.39
C HIS A 22 -3.66 4.25 -7.55
N ALA A 23 -2.40 4.00 -7.21
CA ALA A 23 -2.02 2.89 -6.35
C ALA A 23 -2.66 3.04 -4.96
N PRO A 24 -3.20 1.96 -4.36
CA PRO A 24 -3.76 2.02 -3.02
C PRO A 24 -2.74 2.56 -2.03
N LYS A 25 -3.15 3.53 -1.21
CA LYS A 25 -2.25 4.07 -0.17
C LYS A 25 -2.08 3.03 0.94
N GLU A 26 -0.92 3.01 1.58
CA GLU A 26 -0.61 2.07 2.66
C GLU A 26 -1.65 2.09 3.80
N ALA A 27 -2.19 3.27 4.13
CA ALA A 27 -3.25 3.41 5.10
C ALA A 27 -4.57 2.73 4.68
N GLU A 28 -4.89 2.76 3.38
CA GLU A 28 -6.08 2.11 2.81
C GLU A 28 -5.91 0.59 2.85
N LEU A 29 -4.73 0.08 2.47
CA LEU A 29 -4.41 -1.35 2.56
C LEU A 29 -4.47 -1.88 4.00
N LEU A 30 -3.96 -1.10 4.96
CA LEU A 30 -4.07 -1.44 6.37
C LEU A 30 -5.53 -1.43 6.84
N ALA A 31 -6.32 -0.43 6.43
CA ALA A 31 -7.73 -0.34 6.77
C ALA A 31 -8.52 -1.56 6.26
N VAL A 32 -8.25 -2.02 5.03
CA VAL A 32 -8.85 -3.25 4.48
C VAL A 32 -8.54 -4.45 5.38
N ILE A 33 -7.28 -4.64 5.79
CA ILE A 33 -6.88 -5.76 6.67
C ILE A 33 -7.56 -5.66 8.04
N MET A 34 -7.62 -4.47 8.62
CA MET A 34 -8.30 -4.25 9.90
C MET A 34 -9.80 -4.58 9.79
N MET A 35 -10.46 -4.14 8.72
CA MET A 35 -11.86 -4.46 8.47
C MET A 35 -12.09 -5.97 8.33
N GLU A 36 -11.24 -6.68 7.57
CA GLU A 36 -11.34 -8.15 7.41
C GLU A 36 -11.17 -8.88 8.76
N LEU A 37 -10.25 -8.43 9.60
CA LEU A 37 -10.07 -8.98 10.95
C LEU A 37 -11.31 -8.73 11.81
N MET A 38 -11.82 -7.50 11.83
CA MET A 38 -13.02 -7.14 12.58
C MET A 38 -14.25 -7.91 12.12
N GLN A 39 -14.48 -8.02 10.80
CA GLN A 39 -15.60 -8.77 10.22
C GLN A 39 -15.52 -10.27 10.53
N SER A 40 -14.30 -10.82 10.67
CA SER A 40 -14.08 -12.22 11.09
C SER A 40 -14.05 -12.41 12.60
N GLY A 41 -14.36 -11.37 13.39
CA GLY A 41 -14.34 -11.41 14.85
C GLY A 41 -12.94 -11.59 15.45
N LYS A 42 -11.89 -11.37 14.65
CA LYS A 42 -10.50 -11.50 15.09
C LYS A 42 -10.00 -10.18 15.69
N PRO A 43 -9.24 -10.24 16.79
CA PRO A 43 -8.66 -9.04 17.38
C PRO A 43 -7.56 -8.47 16.46
N THR A 44 -7.51 -7.13 16.36
CA THR A 44 -6.52 -6.36 15.58
C THR A 44 -5.17 -6.23 16.31
N THR A 45 -4.65 -7.35 16.83
CA THR A 45 -3.33 -7.39 17.45
C THR A 45 -2.21 -7.28 16.41
N ASP A 46 -1.03 -6.82 16.82
CA ASP A 46 0.16 -6.73 15.94
C ASP A 46 0.44 -8.06 15.22
N LYS A 47 0.32 -9.19 15.93
CA LYS A 47 0.47 -10.54 15.37
C LYS A 47 -0.58 -10.85 14.30
N ALA A 48 -1.85 -10.54 14.56
CA ALA A 48 -2.94 -10.80 13.63
C ALA A 48 -2.83 -9.92 12.37
N LEU A 49 -2.43 -8.66 12.54
CA LEU A 49 -2.16 -7.74 11.44
C LEU A 49 -1.02 -8.24 10.57
N ILE A 50 0.13 -8.57 11.15
CA ILE A 50 1.29 -9.11 10.40
C ILE A 50 0.93 -10.38 9.63
N ALA A 51 0.29 -11.35 10.29
CA ALA A 51 -0.10 -12.59 9.63
C ALA A 51 -1.04 -12.35 8.45
N SER A 52 -1.95 -11.38 8.57
CA SER A 52 -2.86 -11.01 7.50
C SER A 52 -2.16 -10.29 6.35
N VAL A 53 -1.21 -9.39 6.63
CA VAL A 53 -0.38 -8.75 5.59
C VAL A 53 0.45 -9.78 4.84
N ILE A 54 1.09 -10.72 5.53
CA ILE A 54 1.86 -11.81 4.90
C ILE A 54 0.95 -12.63 3.98
N LYS A 55 -0.24 -13.00 4.47
CA LYS A 55 -1.22 -13.71 3.63
C LYS A 55 -1.62 -12.92 2.38
N LYS A 56 -1.78 -11.60 2.48
CA LYS A 56 -2.07 -10.74 1.32
C LYS A 56 -0.90 -10.70 0.34
N LEU A 57 0.33 -10.62 0.84
CA LEU A 57 1.55 -10.66 0.01
C LEU A 57 1.68 -11.96 -0.81
N ASP A 58 1.31 -13.11 -0.24
CA ASP A 58 1.36 -14.40 -0.95
C ASP A 58 0.31 -14.52 -2.07
N LEU A 59 -0.79 -13.77 -1.98
CA LEU A 59 -1.92 -13.86 -2.91
C LEU A 59 -1.92 -12.77 -3.97
N GLU A 60 -1.34 -11.60 -3.67
CA GLU A 60 -1.31 -10.44 -4.57
C GLU A 60 -0.42 -10.70 -5.80
N ARG A 61 -0.85 -10.23 -6.97
CA ARG A 61 -0.15 -10.37 -8.25
C ARG A 61 0.20 -9.02 -8.87
N GLU A 62 -0.50 -7.96 -8.49
CA GLU A 62 -0.26 -6.60 -8.94
C GLU A 62 0.94 -6.01 -8.18
N GLU A 63 2.07 -5.78 -8.87
CA GLU A 63 3.32 -5.35 -8.22
C GLU A 63 3.19 -4.05 -7.42
N ASN A 64 2.39 -3.09 -7.90
CA ASN A 64 2.16 -1.83 -7.20
C ASN A 64 1.45 -2.03 -5.85
N VAL A 65 0.43 -2.91 -5.83
CA VAL A 65 -0.32 -3.25 -4.61
C VAL A 65 0.55 -4.06 -3.66
N LEU A 66 1.33 -4.98 -4.23
CA LEU A 66 2.25 -5.84 -3.49
C LEU A 66 3.35 -4.99 -2.80
N GLN A 67 3.87 -3.97 -3.48
CA GLN A 67 4.79 -3.01 -2.86
C GLN A 67 4.13 -2.22 -1.73
N GLY A 68 2.85 -1.85 -1.88
CA GLY A 68 2.06 -1.26 -0.80
C GLY A 68 1.99 -2.17 0.44
N TYR A 69 1.67 -3.46 0.26
CA TYR A 69 1.66 -4.41 1.37
C TYR A 69 3.04 -4.63 2.01
N ARG A 70 4.13 -4.62 1.22
CA ARG A 70 5.51 -4.69 1.76
C ARG A 70 5.81 -3.50 2.66
N ASN A 71 5.39 -2.30 2.26
CA ASN A 71 5.61 -1.09 3.06
C ASN A 71 4.77 -1.10 4.35
N VAL A 72 3.52 -1.57 4.28
CA VAL A 72 2.67 -1.77 5.48
C VAL A 72 3.35 -2.73 6.44
N LEU A 73 3.86 -3.88 5.96
CA LEU A 73 4.59 -4.84 6.79
C LEU A 73 5.81 -4.20 7.47
N ALA A 74 6.60 -3.43 6.70
CA ALA A 74 7.77 -2.75 7.23
C ALA A 74 7.42 -1.75 8.35
N GLN A 75 6.30 -1.03 8.22
CA GLN A 75 5.82 -0.11 9.26
C GLN A 75 5.36 -0.84 10.52
N LEU A 76 4.62 -1.93 10.38
CA LEU A 76 4.20 -2.76 11.53
C LEU A 76 5.40 -3.30 12.30
N MET A 77 6.42 -3.82 11.59
CA MET A 77 7.65 -4.31 12.21
C MET A 77 8.43 -3.20 12.92
N LYS A 78 8.51 -1.99 12.33
CA LYS A 78 9.13 -0.83 12.99
C LYS A 78 8.40 -0.42 14.26
N GLY A 79 7.06 -0.49 14.27
CA GLY A 79 6.24 -0.17 15.44
C GLY A 79 6.47 -1.14 16.60
N ILE A 80 6.66 -2.44 16.30
CA ILE A 80 6.95 -3.48 17.29
C ILE A 80 8.33 -3.29 17.90
N ASN A 81 9.36 -3.02 17.09
CA ASN A 81 10.73 -2.84 17.57
C ASN A 81 10.93 -1.59 18.46
N ARG A 82 9.91 -0.75 18.63
CA ARG A 82 9.94 0.46 19.48
C ARG A 82 9.27 0.25 20.84
N ARG A 83 8.64 -0.90 21.09
CA ARG A 83 8.00 -1.26 22.36
C ARG A 83 8.89 -2.22 23.13
#